data_AF-A0A1Z9Q5Z0-F1
#
_entry.id   AF-A0A1Z9Q5Z0-F1
#
_cell.length_a   1.000
_cell.length_b   1.000
_cell.length_c   1.000
_cell.angle_alpha   90.00
_cell.angle_beta   90.00
_cell.angle_gamma   90.00
#
_symmetry.space_group_name_H-M   'P 1'
#
loop_
_entity.id
_entity.type
_entity.pdbx_description
1 polymer ?
#
loop_
_entity_poly.entity_id
_entity_poly.type
_entity_poly.pdbx_seq_one_letter_code
_entity_poly.pdbx_strand_id
1 'polypeptide(L)' 'MIYNVKTEYYSMQKNIPEEKRPIEIDTATGEYLIRLPEWVVNDQGWYEDTELGFKTDGDELIITEYED' A
#
# COMPACT_ATOMS: atom_id res chain seq x y z
N MET A 1 34.60 9.19 9.69
CA MET A 1 33.63 8.37 8.93
C MET A 1 32.25 8.86 9.33
N ILE A 2 31.62 9.71 8.50
CA ILE A 2 30.29 10.24 8.77
C ILE A 2 29.40 9.62 7.70
N TYR A 3 28.52 8.69 8.09
CA TYR A 3 27.56 8.07 7.18
C TYR A 3 26.55 9.14 6.78
N ASN A 4 26.57 9.51 5.50
CA ASN A 4 25.67 10.48 4.91
C ASN A 4 24.32 9.78 4.66
N VAL A 5 23.48 9.74 5.69
CA VAL A 5 22.07 9.33 5.54
C VAL A 5 21.39 10.43 4.73
N LYS A 6 21.25 10.21 3.42
CA LYS A 6 20.30 10.97 2.60
C LYS A 6 18.90 10.59 3.10
N THR A 7 18.40 11.32 4.08
CA THR A 7 16.96 11.41 4.33
C THR A 7 16.36 12.14 3.13
N GLU A 8 15.99 11.38 2.10
CA GLU A 8 15.10 11.89 1.07
C GLU A 8 13.81 12.26 1.81
N TYR A 9 13.52 13.56 1.86
CA TYR A 9 12.26 14.08 2.36
C TYR A 9 11.14 13.45 1.52
N TYR A 10 10.54 12.38 2.04
CA TYR A 10 9.30 11.84 1.52
C TYR A 10 8.29 12.99 1.63
N SER A 11 8.04 13.63 0.50
CA SER A 11 7.04 14.68 0.44
C SER A 11 5.72 14.01 0.74
N MET A 12 5.23 14.17 1.97
CA MET A 12 3.89 13.77 2.38
C MET A 12 2.90 14.43 1.43
N GLN A 13 2.53 13.71 0.38
CA GLN A 13 1.47 14.13 -0.53
C GLN A 13 0.15 13.89 0.18
N LYS A 14 -0.19 14.81 1.11
CA LYS A 14 -1.54 14.92 1.63
C LYS A 14 -2.43 15.30 0.45
N ASN A 15 -3.35 14.40 0.07
CA ASN A 15 -4.26 14.49 -1.06
C ASN A 15 -3.59 14.58 -2.45
N ILE A 16 -3.29 13.43 -3.06
CA ILE A 16 -3.26 13.35 -4.53
C ILE A 16 -4.61 12.78 -4.99
N PRO A 17 -5.34 13.45 -5.89
CA PRO A 17 -6.63 13.01 -6.42
C PRO A 17 -6.58 11.78 -7.35
N GLU A 18 -5.49 11.00 -7.31
CA GLU A 18 -5.38 9.73 -8.04
C GLU A 18 -5.67 8.56 -7.09
N GLU A 19 -6.93 8.48 -6.65
CA GLU A 19 -7.48 7.35 -5.88
C GLU A 19 -7.56 6.06 -6.72
N LYS A 20 -7.29 6.16 -8.03
CA LYS A 20 -7.38 5.05 -8.98
C LYS A 20 -5.98 4.61 -9.36
N ARG A 21 -5.61 3.42 -8.92
CA ARG A 21 -4.39 2.74 -9.35
C ARG A 21 -4.77 1.55 -10.23
N PRO A 22 -4.04 1.31 -11.33
CA PRO A 22 -4.28 0.13 -12.13
C PRO A 22 -3.91 -1.12 -11.33
N ILE A 23 -4.64 -2.20 -11.56
CA ILE A 23 -4.23 -3.52 -11.12
C ILE A 23 -3.10 -3.97 -12.06
N GLU A 24 -1.95 -4.29 -11.51
CA GLU A 24 -0.82 -4.84 -12.23
C GLU A 24 -0.84 -6.36 -12.12
N ILE A 25 -0.36 -7.05 -13.17
CA ILE A 25 -0.24 -8.50 -13.17
C ILE A 25 1.25 -8.82 -13.07
N ASP A 26 1.64 -9.55 -12.03
CA ASP A 26 2.99 -10.08 -11.96
C ASP A 26 3.17 -11.14 -13.06
N THR A 27 4.09 -10.91 -13.98
CA THR A 27 4.29 -11.82 -15.12
C THR A 27 4.95 -13.15 -14.74
N ALA A 28 5.51 -13.26 -13.53
CA ALA A 28 6.18 -14.47 -13.05
C ALA A 28 5.22 -15.38 -12.27
N THR A 29 4.33 -14.83 -11.44
CA THR A 29 3.37 -15.60 -10.64
C THR A 29 1.95 -15.60 -11.23
N GLY A 30 1.63 -14.62 -12.06
CA GLY A 30 0.27 -14.41 -12.59
C GLY A 30 -0.68 -13.75 -11.57
N GLU A 31 -0.16 -13.25 -10.46
CA GLU A 31 -0.95 -12.63 -9.40
C GLU A 31 -1.30 -11.18 -9.71
N TYR A 32 -2.48 -10.77 -9.26
CA TYR A 32 -2.96 -9.40 -9.39
C TYR A 32 -2.51 -8.59 -8.18
N LEU A 33 -1.78 -7.53 -8.45
CA LEU A 33 -1.19 -6.65 -7.45
C LEU A 33 -1.78 -5.26 -7.60
N ILE A 34 -2.07 -4.61 -6.48
CA ILE A 34 -2.35 -3.18 -6.43
C ILE A 34 -1.28 -2.51 -5.60
N ARG A 35 -0.73 -1.39 -6.09
CA ARG A 35 0.17 -0.59 -5.26
C ARG A 35 -0.67 0.15 -4.24
N LEU A 36 -0.52 -0.14 -2.95
CA LEU A 36 -1.15 0.67 -1.91
C LEU A 36 -0.43 2.03 -1.77
N PRO A 37 -1.17 3.13 -1.58
CA PRO A 37 -0.55 4.40 -1.26
C PRO A 37 0.14 4.36 0.11
N GLU A 38 1.26 5.05 0.23
CA GLU A 38 1.95 5.16 1.52
C GLU A 38 1.06 5.76 2.61
N TRP A 39 0.16 6.69 2.25
CA TRP A 39 -0.77 7.27 3.22
C TRP A 39 -1.76 6.24 3.78
N VAL A 40 -2.20 5.24 2.99
CA VAL A 40 -3.08 4.17 3.48
C VAL A 40 -2.34 3.32 4.50
N VAL A 41 -1.11 2.92 4.14
CA VAL A 41 -0.23 2.11 4.99
C VAL A 41 0.07 2.85 6.30
N ASN A 42 0.43 4.13 6.23
CA ASN A 42 0.71 4.94 7.41
C ASN A 42 -0.53 5.22 8.29
N ASP A 43 -1.70 5.47 7.68
CA ASP A 43 -2.94 5.76 8.42
C ASP A 43 -3.46 4.53 9.15
N GLN A 44 -3.36 3.35 8.50
CA GLN A 44 -3.71 2.06 9.10
C GLN A 44 -2.60 1.49 9.99
N GLY A 45 -1.38 2.02 9.91
CA GLY A 45 -0.22 1.52 10.66
C GLY A 45 0.34 0.20 10.13
N TRP A 46 0.05 -0.16 8.88
CA TRP A 46 0.57 -1.37 8.24
C TRP A 46 2.06 -1.22 7.92
N TYR A 47 2.75 -2.36 7.83
CA TYR A 47 4.17 -2.43 7.52
C TYR A 47 4.44 -3.52 6.47
N GLU A 48 5.66 -3.55 5.93
CA GLU A 48 6.10 -4.66 5.09
C GLU A 48 6.01 -5.96 5.91
N ASP A 49 5.31 -6.97 5.39
CA ASP A 49 4.96 -8.24 6.07
C ASP A 49 3.63 -8.24 6.87
N THR A 50 2.86 -7.14 6.90
CA THR A 50 1.49 -7.18 7.42
C THR A 50 0.60 -8.05 6.52
N GLU A 51 -0.03 -9.08 7.09
CA GLU A 51 -1.01 -9.88 6.39
C GLU A 51 -2.33 -9.10 6.27
N LEU A 52 -2.76 -8.85 5.04
CA LEU A 52 -3.99 -8.11 4.75
C LEU A 52 -5.09 -9.08 4.32
N GLY A 53 -6.22 -9.01 5.01
CA GLY A 53 -7.47 -9.64 4.62
C GLY A 53 -8.19 -8.80 3.56
N PHE A 54 -8.64 -9.45 2.50
CA PHE A 54 -9.47 -8.85 1.47
C PHE A 54 -10.89 -9.40 1.58
N LYS A 55 -11.88 -8.51 1.72
CA LYS A 55 -13.30 -8.87 1.75
C LYS A 55 -14.06 -8.03 0.73
N THR A 56 -15.00 -8.64 0.03
CA THR A 56 -15.91 -7.94 -0.87
C THR A 56 -17.28 -7.76 -0.21
N ASP A 57 -17.83 -6.55 -0.28
CA ASP A 57 -19.21 -6.26 0.14
C ASP A 57 -19.90 -5.49 -1.00
N GLY A 58 -20.75 -6.20 -1.76
CA GLY A 58 -21.36 -5.65 -2.97
C GLY A 58 -20.33 -5.25 -4.02
N ASP A 59 -20.27 -3.94 -4.31
CA ASP A 59 -19.32 -3.32 -5.25
C ASP A 59 -18.07 -2.74 -4.55
N GLU A 60 -17.95 -2.91 -3.23
CA GLU A 60 -16.85 -2.38 -2.43
C GLU A 60 -15.82 -3.47 -2.09
N LEU A 61 -14.54 -3.11 -2.18
CA LEU A 61 -13.42 -3.92 -1.68
C LEU A 61 -12.96 -3.35 -0.34
N ILE A 62 -13.05 -4.17 0.69
CA ILE A 62 -12.63 -3.86 2.05
C ILE A 62 -11.30 -4.58 2.29
N ILE A 63 -10.29 -3.81 2.68
CA ILE A 63 -8.96 -4.31 3.03
C ILE A 63 -8.76 -4.04 4.52
N THR A 64 -8.47 -5.08 5.29
CA THR A 64 -8.23 -4.99 6.73
C THR A 64 -6.97 -5.73 7.10
N GLU A 65 -6.30 -5.32 8.17
CA GLU A 65 -5.27 -6.16 8.78
C GLU A 65 -5.91 -7.49 9.23
N TYR A 66 -5.24 -8.60 8.93
CA TYR A 66 -5.62 -9.91 9.42
C TYR A 66 -4.92 -10.14 10.76
N GLU A 67 -5.64 -9.90 11.85
CA GLU A 67 -5.25 -10.36 13.19
C GLU A 67 -5.87 -11.75 13.41
N ASP A 68 -5.04 -12.78 13.65
CA ASP A 68 -5.49 -14.14 14.02
C ASP A 68 -6.24 -14.17 15.36
#